data_AF-A0A957W238-F1
#
_entry.id   AF-A0A957W238-F1
#
_cell.length_a   1.000
_cell.length_b   1.000
_cell.length_c   1.000
_cell.angle_alpha   90.00
_cell.angle_beta   90.00
_cell.angle_gamma   90.00
#
_symmetry.space_group_name_H-M   'P 1'
#
loop_
_entity.id
_entity.type
_entity.pdbx_description
1 polymer ?
#
loop_
_entity_poly.entity_id
_entity_poly.type
_entity_poly.pdbx_seq_one_letter_code
_entity_poly.pdbx_strand_id
1 'polypeptide(L)' 'MYPDAPRVAVGAVVIHRDKVLLVLRNQAPAKGLWAIPGGSVEL' A
#
# COMPACT_ATOMS: atom_id res chain seq x y z
N MET A 1 5.58 -14.59 -9.48
CA MET A 1 4.52 -15.61 -9.31
C MET A 1 3.36 -14.91 -8.63
N TYR A 2 2.16 -14.94 -9.23
CA TYR A 2 0.95 -14.38 -8.62
C TYR A 2 0.45 -15.37 -7.56
N PRO A 3 -0.11 -14.92 -6.42
CA PRO A 3 -0.57 -15.86 -5.38
C PRO A 3 -1.70 -16.75 -5.90
N ASP A 4 -1.69 -18.03 -5.50
CA ASP A 4 -2.68 -19.04 -5.94
C ASP A 4 -4.11 -18.77 -5.43
N ALA A 5 -4.25 -17.84 -4.48
CA ALA A 5 -5.52 -17.40 -3.91
C ALA A 5 -5.46 -15.91 -3.53
N PRO A 6 -6.62 -15.23 -3.39
CA PRO A 6 -6.68 -13.87 -2.88
C PRO A 6 -5.95 -13.72 -1.53
N ARG A 7 -5.22 -12.61 -1.37
CA ARG A 7 -4.49 -12.28 -0.14
C ARG A 7 -5.16 -11.10 0.56
N VAL A 8 -5.26 -11.18 1.88
CA VAL A 8 -5.77 -10.08 2.70
C VAL A 8 -4.67 -9.02 2.88
N ALA A 9 -5.06 -7.76 2.74
CA ALA A 9 -4.18 -6.61 2.95
C ALA A 9 -4.94 -5.48 3.63
N VAL A 10 -4.20 -4.59 4.27
CA VAL A 10 -4.73 -3.39 4.92
C VAL A 10 -4.07 -2.15 4.32
N GLY A 11 -4.86 -1.09 4.14
CA GLY A 11 -4.39 0.24 3.77
C GLY A 11 -4.89 1.28 4.76
N ALA A 12 -4.13 2.36 4.95
CA ALA A 12 -4.45 3.47 5.83
C ALA A 12 -4.50 4.78 5.05
N VAL A 13 -5.57 5.54 5.21
CA VAL A 13 -5.69 6.90 4.68
C VAL A 13 -5.57 7.88 5.85
N VAL A 14 -4.45 8.59 5.92
CA VAL A 14 -4.20 9.59 6.97
C VAL A 14 -4.47 10.98 6.41
N ILE A 15 -5.41 11.70 7.03
CA ILE A 15 -5.77 13.07 6.68
C ILE A 15 -5.29 14.00 7.78
N HIS A 16 -4.51 15.02 7.43
CA HIS A 16 -4.03 16.03 8.37
C HIS A 16 -3.93 17.40 7.71
N ARG A 17 -4.63 18.41 8.25
CA ARG A 17 -4.63 19.78 7.73
C ARG A 17 -4.89 19.84 6.22
N ASP A 18 -5.97 19.19 5.77
CA ASP A 18 -6.38 19.09 4.36
C ASP A 18 -5.34 18.43 3.43
N LYS A 19 -4.42 17.64 3.97
CA LYS A 19 -3.43 16.86 3.22
C LYS A 19 -3.59 15.37 3.47
N VAL A 20 -3.25 14.56 2.47
CA VAL A 20 -3.25 13.10 2.55
C VAL A 20 -1.80 12.59 2.58
N LEU A 21 -1.52 11.67 3.50
CA LEU A 21 -0.23 10.98 3.54
C LEU A 21 -0.13 9.95 2.41
N LEU A 22 0.89 10.08 1.58
CA LEU A 22 1.24 9.11 0.55
C LEU A 22 2.69 8.65 0.73
N VAL A 23 2.98 7.43 0.30
CA VAL A 23 4.32 6.85 0.26
C VAL A 23 4.76 6.62 -1.19
N LEU A 24 6.00 6.96 -1.51
CA LEU A 24 6.60 6.63 -2.81
C LEU A 24 7.17 5.22 -2.74
N ARG A 25 6.62 4.31 -3.55
CA ARG A 25 7.03 2.91 -3.51
C ARG A 25 8.42 2.70 -4.10
N ASN A 26 9.30 2.03 -3.37
CA ASN A 26 10.65 1.69 -3.86
C ASN A 26 10.75 0.27 -4.47
N GLN A 27 9.69 -0.54 -4.41
CA GLN A 27 9.70 -1.94 -4.83
C GLN A 27 8.53 -2.29 -5.76
N ALA A 28 8.80 -3.21 -6.70
CA ALA A 28 7.79 -3.83 -7.56
C ALA A 28 6.66 -4.46 -6.71
N PRO A 29 5.43 -4.58 -7.22
CA PRO A 29 4.96 -4.37 -8.60
C PRO A 29 4.58 -2.91 -8.98
N ALA A 30 4.81 -1.93 -8.12
CA ALA A 30 4.42 -0.52 -8.38
C ALA A 30 5.52 0.47 -7.96
N LYS A 31 6.77 0.13 -8.25
CA LYS A 31 7.93 1.00 -7.94
C LYS A 31 7.79 2.34 -8.66
N GLY A 32 8.09 3.44 -7.97
CA GLY A 32 8.04 4.80 -8.51
C GLY A 32 6.65 5.44 -8.47
N LEU A 33 5.62 4.73 -8.00
CA LEU A 33 4.27 5.28 -7.86
C LEU A 33 3.98 5.70 -6.42
N TRP A 34 3.20 6.77 -6.27
CA TRP A 34 2.63 7.17 -5.00
C TRP A 34 1.45 6.26 -4.64
N ALA A 35 1.38 5.83 -3.38
CA ALA A 35 0.32 4.97 -2.87
C ALA A 35 -0.04 5.35 -1.43
N ILE A 36 -1.19 4.89 -0.96
CA ILE A 36 -1.54 4.95 0.46
C ILE A 36 -0.65 3.98 1.27
N PRO A 37 -0.26 4.33 2.50
CA PRO A 37 0.39 3.39 3.41
C PRO A 37 -0.42 2.09 3.58
N GLY A 38 0.24 0.94 3.60
CA GLY A 38 -0.44 -0.34 3.73
C GLY A 38 0.51 -1.54 3.64
N GLY A 39 -0.03 -2.74 3.84
CA GLY A 39 0.73 -4.00 3.86
C GLY A 39 -0.16 -5.24 3.79
N SER A 40 0.47 -6.38 3.52
CA SER A 40 -0.17 -7.69 3.62
C SER A 40 -0.41 -8.06 5.08
N VAL A 41 -1.52 -8.74 5.35
CA VAL A 41 -1.75 -9.34 6.67
C VAL A 41 -0.98 -10.65 6.76
N GLU A 42 -0.25 -10.84 7.87
CA GLU A 42 0.34 -12.13 8.24
C GLU A 42 -0.76 -13.00 8.86
N LEU A 43 -0.88 -14.25 8.40
CA LEU A 43 -1.89 -15.23 8.84
C LEU A 43 -1.24 -16.34 9.64
#